data_AF-A0A8X6G200-F1
#
_entry.id   AF-A0A8X6G200-F1
#
_cell.length_a   1.000
_cell.length_b   1.000
_cell.length_c   1.000
_cell.angle_alpha   90.00
_cell.angle_beta   90.00
_cell.angle_gamma   90.00
#
_symmetry.space_group_name_H-M   'P 1'
#
loop_
_entity.id
_entity.type
_entity.pdbx_description
1 polymer ?
#
loop_
_entity_poly.entity_id
_entity_poly.type
_entity_poly.pdbx_seq_one_letter_code
_entity_poly.pdbx_strand_id
1 'polypeptide(L)'
;MPPKSVPFKLATRKCKYRCHDLVENEVRKLHTNFWKQSEDCPGNFLFGLINIVRIKQRRQRATDVPALSGIQISVTYCLPTNGHIQVCAESFRDTLGLSQKRTYTVIEKKGDVCFTNRRGKNPRSHSHKTKYTDEDIEFKKGHISSFPSEESHYSRRKSS
;
A
#
# COMPACT_ATOMS: atom_id res chain seq x y z
N MET A 1 -2.88 0.89 -9.64
CA MET A 1 -1.87 1.28 -10.65
C MET A 1 -0.48 0.96 -10.14
N PRO A 2 0.31 0.15 -10.84
CA PRO A 2 1.73 -0.01 -10.55
C PRO A 2 2.47 1.32 -10.83
N PRO A 3 3.49 1.68 -10.03
CA PRO A 3 4.29 2.87 -10.28
C PRO A 3 5.05 2.76 -11.61
N LYS A 4 5.19 3.89 -12.32
CA LYS A 4 5.60 3.99 -13.74
C LYS A 4 7.09 3.73 -14.05
N SER A 5 7.92 3.41 -13.08
CA SER A 5 9.26 2.84 -13.28
C SER A 5 9.78 2.39 -11.93
N VAL A 6 10.64 1.38 -11.90
CA VAL A 6 11.47 1.08 -10.72
C VAL A 6 12.55 2.15 -10.69
N PRO A 7 12.53 3.12 -9.76
CA PRO A 7 13.72 3.91 -9.53
C PRO A 7 14.67 2.99 -8.77
N PHE A 8 15.44 2.17 -9.50
CA PHE A 8 16.54 1.45 -8.87
C PHE A 8 17.63 2.48 -8.57
N LYS A 9 17.43 3.23 -7.48
CA LYS A 9 18.51 4.00 -6.87
C LYS A 9 19.37 2.99 -6.14
N LEU A 10 20.53 2.68 -6.72
CA LEU A 10 21.57 1.91 -6.04
C LEU A 10 21.80 2.52 -4.66
N ALA A 11 21.68 1.71 -3.63
CA ALA A 11 21.94 2.17 -2.28
C ALA A 11 23.37 2.68 -2.19
N THR A 12 23.54 3.88 -1.64
CA THR A 12 24.86 4.47 -1.43
C THR A 12 25.74 3.52 -0.60
N ARG A 13 27.02 3.38 -0.96
CA ARG A 13 28.00 2.47 -0.30
C ARG A 13 28.13 2.68 1.22
N LYS A 14 27.65 3.82 1.75
CA LYS A 14 27.66 4.16 3.18
C LYS A 14 26.49 3.54 3.99
N CYS A 15 25.64 2.71 3.38
CA CYS A 15 24.56 2.06 4.10
C CYS A 15 25.11 1.07 5.14
N LYS A 16 24.62 1.15 6.38
CA LYS A 16 24.93 0.18 7.45
C LYS A 16 24.49 -1.25 7.11
N TYR A 17 23.49 -1.39 6.24
CA TYR A 17 22.93 -2.66 5.82
C TYR A 17 23.48 -3.11 4.47
N ARG A 18 23.20 -4.37 4.10
CA ARG A 18 23.64 -5.01 2.85
C ARG A 18 22.84 -4.54 1.63
N CYS A 19 22.47 -3.27 1.57
CA CYS A 19 21.73 -2.72 0.44
C CYS A 19 22.59 -2.60 -0.83
N HIS A 20 23.92 -2.60 -0.68
CA HIS A 20 24.87 -2.60 -1.80
C HIS A 20 24.96 -3.95 -2.52
N ASP A 21 24.50 -5.03 -1.87
CA ASP A 21 24.45 -6.38 -2.46
C ASP A 21 23.23 -6.57 -3.38
N LEU A 22 22.39 -5.55 -3.53
CA LEU A 22 21.21 -5.59 -4.39
C LEU A 22 21.62 -5.52 -5.86
N VAL A 23 21.36 -6.60 -6.60
CA VAL A 23 21.57 -6.68 -8.04
C VAL A 23 20.33 -6.18 -8.77
N GLU A 24 20.54 -5.27 -9.73
CA GLU A 24 19.45 -4.60 -10.46
C GLU A 24 18.47 -5.58 -11.12
N ASN A 25 18.97 -6.60 -11.81
CA ASN A 25 18.14 -7.59 -12.49
C ASN A 25 17.22 -8.35 -11.52
N GLU A 26 17.72 -8.71 -10.35
CA GLU A 26 16.94 -9.41 -9.32
C GLU A 26 15.90 -8.47 -8.69
N VAL A 27 16.27 -7.21 -8.45
CA VAL A 27 15.33 -6.19 -7.97
C VAL A 27 14.19 -5.97 -8.96
N ARG A 28 14.50 -5.86 -10.26
CA ARG A 28 13.48 -5.73 -11.32
C ARG A 28 12.54 -6.93 -11.38
N LYS A 29 13.08 -8.16 -11.28
CA LYS A 29 12.26 -9.39 -11.21
C LYS A 29 11.36 -9.37 -9.99
N LEU A 30 11.90 -9.05 -8.82
CA LEU A 30 11.18 -9.01 -7.55
C LEU A 30 10.06 -7.97 -7.57
N HIS A 31 10.34 -6.76 -8.06
CA HIS A 31 9.33 -5.73 -8.26
C HIS A 31 8.22 -6.20 -9.20
N THR A 32 8.59 -6.80 -10.33
CA THR A 32 7.63 -7.30 -11.31
C THR A 32 6.75 -8.39 -10.72
N ASN A 33 7.34 -9.34 -9.99
CA ASN A 33 6.60 -10.42 -9.32
C ASN A 33 5.65 -9.88 -8.26
N PHE A 34 6.09 -8.88 -7.48
CA PHE A 34 5.26 -8.24 -6.47
C PHE A 34 4.01 -7.58 -7.07
N TRP A 35 4.16 -6.83 -8.17
CA TRP A 35 3.04 -6.12 -8.81
C TRP A 35 2.18 -7.00 -9.71
N LYS A 36 2.64 -8.20 -10.07
CA LYS A 36 1.83 -9.21 -10.77
C LYS A 36 0.81 -9.91 -9.85
N GLN A 37 0.95 -9.82 -8.53
CA GLN A 37 0.01 -10.45 -7.59
C GLN A 37 -1.36 -9.75 -7.57
N SER A 38 -2.44 -10.53 -7.40
CA SER A 38 -3.82 -10.03 -7.31
C SER A 38 -4.04 -9.15 -6.06
N GLU A 39 -5.07 -8.29 -6.07
CA GLU A 39 -5.23 -7.14 -5.18
C GLU A 39 -5.16 -7.42 -3.66
N ASP A 40 -5.51 -8.63 -3.21
CA ASP A 40 -5.48 -9.02 -1.79
C ASP A 40 -4.14 -9.64 -1.34
N CYS A 41 -3.32 -10.16 -2.26
CA CYS A 41 -2.06 -10.85 -1.98
C CYS A 41 -0.83 -9.97 -1.65
N PRO A 42 -0.65 -8.74 -2.16
CA PRO A 42 0.58 -7.99 -1.93
C PRO A 42 0.80 -7.60 -0.47
N GLY A 43 -0.27 -7.51 0.33
CA GLY A 43 -0.14 -7.26 1.76
C GLY A 43 0.48 -8.43 2.52
N ASN A 44 0.08 -9.66 2.21
CA ASN A 44 0.66 -10.87 2.79
C ASN A 44 2.12 -11.06 2.37
N PHE A 45 2.44 -10.75 1.12
CA PHE A 45 3.82 -10.74 0.64
C PHE A 45 4.67 -9.76 1.45
N LEU A 46 4.22 -8.51 1.64
CA LEU A 46 4.91 -7.54 2.48
C LEU A 46 5.03 -8.00 3.95
N PHE A 47 4.00 -8.68 4.47
CA PHE A 47 4.03 -9.25 5.81
C PHE A 47 5.17 -10.24 5.99
N GLY A 48 5.44 -11.10 5.01
CA GLY A 48 6.55 -12.07 5.08
C GLY A 48 7.93 -11.43 5.02
N LEU A 49 8.05 -10.24 4.41
CA LEU A 49 9.33 -9.55 4.23
C LEU A 49 9.69 -8.60 5.37
N ILE A 50 8.73 -8.19 6.18
CA ILE A 50 8.92 -7.31 7.33
C ILE A 50 8.95 -8.16 8.58
N ASN A 51 9.89 -7.95 9.50
CA ASN A 51 9.90 -8.61 10.81
C ASN A 51 9.86 -7.57 11.92
N ILE A 52 9.05 -7.81 12.95
CA ILE A 52 8.94 -6.95 14.12
C ILE A 52 9.54 -7.69 15.30
N VAL A 53 10.56 -7.09 15.91
CA VAL A 53 11.29 -7.63 17.05
C VAL A 53 11.03 -6.76 18.26
N ARG A 54 10.54 -7.34 19.35
CA ARG A 54 10.39 -6.62 20.63
C ARG A 54 11.75 -6.37 21.26
N ILE A 55 12.00 -5.15 21.70
CA ILE A 55 13.26 -4.77 22.33
C ILE A 55 13.25 -5.30 23.77
N LYS A 56 14.03 -6.36 24.05
CA LYS A 56 14.02 -7.06 25.35
C LYS A 56 14.58 -6.23 26.50
N GLN A 57 15.61 -5.42 26.25
CA GLN A 57 16.25 -4.60 27.27
C GLN A 57 16.73 -3.28 26.67
N ARG A 58 16.60 -2.20 27.44
CA ARG A 58 17.15 -0.89 27.13
C ARG A 58 18.14 -0.50 28.22
N ARG A 59 19.20 0.20 27.82
CA ARG A 59 20.03 0.93 28.78
C ARG A 59 19.16 2.05 29.37
N GLN A 60 18.76 1.90 30.62
CA GLN A 60 18.04 2.93 31.35
C GLN A 60 18.97 4.13 31.54
N ARG A 61 18.54 5.32 31.09
CA ARG A 61 19.22 6.57 31.46
C ARG A 61 18.58 7.07 32.76
N ALA A 62 19.36 7.77 33.58
CA ALA A 62 18.92 8.25 34.90
C ALA A 62 17.66 9.15 34.86
N THR A 63 17.29 9.66 33.68
CA THR A 63 16.15 10.57 33.45
C THR A 63 14.96 9.89 32.77
N ASP A 64 15.01 8.59 32.47
CA ASP A 64 13.94 7.91 31.73
C ASP A 64 12.77 7.53 32.65
N VAL A 65 11.61 8.17 32.45
CA VAL A 65 10.34 7.67 32.98
C VAL A 65 9.91 6.45 32.15
N PRO A 66 9.75 5.25 32.74
CA PRO A 66 9.52 4.01 31.98
C PRO A 66 8.32 4.07 31.02
N ALA A 67 7.27 4.80 31.40
CA ALA A 67 6.02 4.94 30.64
C ALA A 67 6.12 5.86 29.41
N LEU A 68 7.13 6.73 29.31
CA LEU A 68 7.25 7.74 28.26
C LEU A 68 8.30 7.39 27.19
N SER A 69 8.98 6.24 27.31
CA SER A 69 10.11 5.88 26.43
C SER A 69 9.67 5.32 25.06
N GLY A 70 9.18 6.24 24.21
CA GLY A 70 8.87 6.25 22.77
C GLY A 70 8.83 5.04 21.82
N ILE A 71 9.55 3.92 22.00
CA ILE A 71 9.59 2.83 20.98
C ILE A 71 9.84 1.44 21.60
N GLN A 72 8.84 0.55 21.64
CA GLN A 72 9.00 -0.80 22.20
C GLN A 72 9.38 -1.88 21.17
N ILE A 73 9.35 -1.51 19.89
CA ILE A 73 9.52 -2.43 18.76
C ILE A 73 10.62 -1.97 17.80
N SER A 74 11.38 -2.92 17.28
CA SER A 74 12.32 -2.73 16.18
C SER A 74 11.76 -3.41 14.94
N VAL A 75 11.91 -2.78 13.77
CA VAL A 75 11.42 -3.32 12.50
C VAL A 75 12.61 -3.61 11.60
N THR A 76 12.67 -4.82 11.05
CA THR A 76 13.67 -5.25 10.07
C THR A 76 13.01 -5.61 8.74
N TYR A 77 13.70 -5.32 7.64
CA TYR A 77 13.22 -5.54 6.28
C TYR A 77 14.15 -6.52 5.58
N CYS A 78 13.60 -7.63 5.09
CA CYS A 78 14.36 -8.67 4.42
C CYS A 78 13.85 -8.84 2.98
N LEU A 79 14.74 -8.83 2.00
CA LEU A 79 14.41 -9.09 0.60
C LEU A 79 14.95 -10.47 0.16
N PRO A 80 14.17 -11.26 -0.61
CA PRO A 80 14.61 -12.51 -1.20
C PRO A 80 15.39 -12.26 -2.50
N THR A 81 16.64 -11.79 -2.39
CA THR A 81 17.58 -11.59 -3.52
C THR A 81 18.84 -12.40 -3.26
N ASN A 82 19.13 -13.43 -4.08
CA ASN A 82 20.26 -14.37 -3.87
C ASN A 82 20.39 -14.85 -2.41
N GLY A 83 19.25 -15.17 -1.79
CA GLY A 83 19.11 -15.41 -0.34
C GLY A 83 18.24 -14.35 0.34
N HIS A 84 18.16 -14.38 1.67
CA HIS A 84 17.46 -13.35 2.45
C HIS A 84 18.44 -12.28 2.93
N ILE A 85 18.37 -11.09 2.33
CA ILE A 85 19.25 -9.96 2.66
C ILE A 85 18.47 -8.93 3.47
N GLN A 86 19.04 -8.51 4.60
CA GLN A 86 18.48 -7.40 5.38
C GLN A 86 18.88 -6.06 4.76
N VAL A 87 17.88 -5.22 4.50
CA VAL A 87 18.02 -3.90 3.88
C VAL A 87 17.45 -2.80 4.75
N CYS A 88 17.79 -1.55 4.45
CA CYS A 88 17.20 -0.40 5.12
C CYS A 88 15.76 -0.15 4.61
N ALA A 89 14.99 0.63 5.37
CA ALA A 89 13.61 0.96 5.05
C ALA A 89 13.45 1.75 3.74
N GLU A 90 14.46 2.53 3.35
CA GLU A 90 14.48 3.30 2.11
C GLU A 90 14.65 2.38 0.90
N SER A 91 15.74 1.59 0.87
CA SER A 91 15.98 0.61 -0.19
C SER A 91 14.83 -0.39 -0.35
N PHE A 92 14.21 -0.82 0.76
CA PHE A 92 13.03 -1.69 0.71
C PHE A 92 11.85 -1.05 -0.01
N ARG A 93 11.56 0.22 0.30
CA ARG A 93 10.48 0.97 -0.34
C ARG A 93 10.77 1.24 -1.80
N ASP A 94 11.99 1.63 -2.13
CA ASP A 94 12.39 1.94 -3.51
C ASP A 94 12.37 0.68 -4.39
N THR A 95 12.87 -0.44 -3.87
CA THR A 95 12.86 -1.76 -4.54
C THR A 95 11.45 -2.20 -4.91
N LEU A 96 10.47 -1.96 -4.04
CA LEU A 96 9.08 -2.38 -4.22
C LEU A 96 8.17 -1.25 -4.77
N GLY A 97 8.69 -0.04 -4.96
CA GLY A 97 7.91 1.13 -5.38
C GLY A 97 6.81 1.52 -4.38
N LEU A 98 7.08 1.41 -3.08
CA LEU A 98 6.10 1.63 -2.01
C LEU A 98 6.17 3.04 -1.43
N SER A 99 5.00 3.64 -1.20
CA SER A 99 4.90 4.83 -0.34
C SER A 99 5.22 4.48 1.11
N GLN A 100 5.81 5.42 1.85
CA GLN A 100 6.06 5.30 3.29
C GLN A 100 4.80 4.90 4.07
N LYS A 101 3.67 5.54 3.77
CA LYS A 101 2.37 5.26 4.41
C LYS A 101 1.97 3.80 4.30
N ARG A 102 2.14 3.19 3.12
CA ARG A 102 1.79 1.78 2.87
C ARG A 102 2.63 0.83 3.73
N THR A 103 3.92 1.11 3.90
CA THR A 103 4.80 0.32 4.77
C THR A 103 4.38 0.41 6.23
N TYR A 104 4.08 1.61 6.74
CA TYR A 104 3.62 1.79 8.12
C TYR A 104 2.28 1.09 8.40
N THR A 105 1.31 1.19 7.49
CA THR A 105 0.03 0.50 7.65
C THR A 105 0.20 -1.03 7.74
N VAL A 106 1.18 -1.58 7.03
CA VAL A 106 1.51 -3.01 7.11
C VAL A 106 2.12 -3.34 8.48
N ILE A 107 3.05 -2.52 8.96
CA ILE A 107 3.69 -2.69 10.28
C ILE A 107 2.67 -2.63 11.42
N GLU A 108 1.79 -1.63 11.42
CA GLU A 108 0.74 -1.46 12.44
C GLU A 108 -0.18 -2.68 12.52
N LYS A 109 -0.47 -3.30 11.36
CA LYS A 109 -1.35 -4.46 11.28
C LYS A 109 -0.66 -5.79 11.61
N LYS A 110 0.67 -5.81 11.71
CA LYS A 110 1.44 -7.06 11.89
C LYS A 110 1.33 -7.67 13.29
N GLY A 111 0.49 -7.09 14.15
CA GLY A 111 -0.03 -7.78 15.34
C GLY A 111 -0.94 -8.98 15.00
N ASP A 112 -1.52 -9.02 13.80
CA ASP A 112 -2.39 -10.10 13.33
C ASP A 112 -1.62 -11.20 12.58
N VAL A 113 -2.17 -12.42 12.55
CA VAL A 113 -1.58 -13.60 11.87
C VAL A 113 -1.47 -13.43 10.35
N CYS A 114 -2.34 -12.61 9.76
CA CYS A 114 -2.45 -12.43 8.31
C CYS A 114 -2.86 -10.99 7.98
N PHE A 115 -2.39 -10.45 6.85
CA PHE A 115 -2.81 -9.12 6.42
C PHE A 115 -4.24 -9.16 5.89
N THR A 116 -5.16 -8.46 6.57
CA THR A 116 -6.51 -8.25 6.06
C THR A 116 -6.69 -6.83 5.51
N ASN A 117 -6.95 -6.74 4.20
CA ASN A 117 -7.32 -5.48 3.57
C ASN A 117 -8.80 -5.19 3.82
N ARG A 118 -9.08 -4.29 4.76
CA ARG A 118 -10.45 -3.86 5.12
C ARG A 118 -10.90 -2.59 4.39
N ARG A 119 -10.13 -2.09 3.41
CA ARG A 119 -10.45 -0.86 2.68
C ARG A 119 -11.77 -1.05 1.92
N GLY A 120 -12.73 -0.14 2.09
CA GLY A 120 -14.06 -0.25 1.48
C GLY A 120 -14.96 -1.36 2.02
N LYS A 121 -14.48 -2.18 2.98
CA LYS A 121 -15.22 -3.27 3.63
C LYS A 121 -15.75 -2.85 5.01
N ASN A 122 -15.98 -1.56 5.21
CA ASN A 122 -16.59 -1.08 6.45
C ASN A 122 -18.12 -1.22 6.31
N PRO A 123 -18.80 -2.05 7.11
CA PRO A 123 -20.25 -2.19 7.05
C PRO A 123 -20.97 -0.89 7.41
N ARG A 124 -20.32 0.03 8.13
CA ARG A 124 -20.80 1.39 8.40
C ARG A 124 -20.46 2.40 7.31
N SER A 125 -19.64 2.06 6.32
CA SER A 125 -19.33 2.99 5.23
C SER A 125 -20.52 3.10 4.27
N HIS A 126 -20.79 4.33 3.84
CA HIS A 126 -21.86 4.67 2.91
C HIS A 126 -21.72 4.04 1.50
N SER A 127 -20.71 3.19 1.26
CA SER A 127 -20.53 2.51 -0.03
C SER A 127 -21.44 1.29 -0.19
N HIS A 128 -21.88 0.66 0.91
CA HIS A 128 -22.71 -0.56 0.89
C HIS A 128 -24.19 -0.32 1.25
N LYS A 129 -24.55 0.92 1.58
CA LYS A 129 -25.96 1.28 1.69
C LYS A 129 -26.44 1.59 0.28
N THR A 130 -27.38 0.81 -0.25
CA THR A 130 -28.14 1.16 -1.46
C THR A 130 -28.75 2.53 -1.18
N LYS A 131 -28.16 3.59 -1.74
CA LYS A 131 -28.49 4.98 -1.35
C LYS A 131 -29.88 5.40 -1.83
N TYR A 132 -30.44 4.67 -2.79
CA TYR A 132 -31.67 4.99 -3.48
C TYR A 132 -32.47 3.70 -3.70
N THR A 133 -33.77 3.75 -3.48
CA THR A 133 -34.70 2.71 -3.89
C THR A 133 -34.92 2.75 -5.42
N ASP A 134 -35.49 1.71 -5.99
CA ASP A 134 -35.86 1.72 -7.42
C ASP A 134 -36.88 2.84 -7.72
N GLU A 135 -37.75 3.15 -6.76
CA GLU A 135 -38.69 4.27 -6.79
C GLU A 135 -37.98 5.63 -6.85
N ASP A 136 -36.92 5.85 -6.05
CA ASP A 136 -36.11 7.07 -6.09
C ASP A 136 -35.42 7.25 -7.44
N ILE A 137 -34.98 6.14 -8.05
CA ILE A 137 -34.33 6.14 -9.36
C ILE A 137 -35.35 6.52 -10.44
N GLU A 138 -36.54 5.95 -10.39
CA GLU A 138 -37.61 6.23 -11.36
C GLU A 138 -38.15 7.65 -11.21
N PHE A 139 -38.32 8.14 -9.98
CA PHE A 139 -38.68 9.52 -9.71
C PHE A 139 -37.66 10.51 -10.31
N LYS A 140 -36.36 10.23 -10.15
CA LYS A 140 -35.30 11.06 -10.76
C LYS A 140 -35.32 11.02 -12.27
N LYS A 141 -35.50 9.84 -12.87
CA LYS A 141 -35.62 9.70 -14.33
C LYS A 141 -36.82 10.48 -14.86
N GLY A 142 -37.98 10.36 -14.21
CA GLY A 142 -39.21 11.10 -14.54
C GLY A 142 -39.05 12.61 -14.39
N HIS A 143 -38.35 13.07 -13.35
CA HIS A 143 -38.03 14.49 -13.20
C HIS A 143 -37.11 14.98 -14.32
N ILE A 144 -36.06 14.22 -14.66
CA ILE A 144 -35.15 14.57 -15.77
C ILE A 144 -35.89 14.62 -17.11
N SER A 145 -36.81 13.69 -17.36
CA SER A 145 -37.59 13.66 -18.61
C SER A 145 -38.72 14.69 -18.66
N SER A 146 -39.06 15.34 -17.55
CA SER A 146 -40.04 16.44 -17.53
C SER A 146 -39.49 17.73 -18.15
N PHE A 147 -38.16 17.88 -18.20
CA PHE A 147 -37.55 18.97 -18.94
C PHE A 147 -37.60 18.70 -20.44
N PRO A 148 -38.01 19.67 -21.27
CA PRO A 148 -38.01 19.52 -22.72
C PRO A 148 -36.57 19.27 -23.18
N SER A 149 -36.38 18.18 -23.90
CA SER A 149 -35.09 17.84 -24.51
C SER A 149 -35.04 18.47 -25.89
N GLU A 150 -34.14 19.43 -26.07
CA GLU A 150 -33.84 19.98 -27.40
C GLU A 150 -32.84 19.08 -28.10
N GLU A 151 -33.14 18.71 -29.34
CA GLU A 151 -32.18 18.02 -30.18
C GLU A 151 -31.08 19.01 -30.59
N SER A 152 -29.87 18.82 -30.07
CA SER A 152 -28.75 19.68 -30.44
C SER A 152 -28.54 19.63 -31.96
N HIS A 153 -28.59 20.78 -32.62
CA HIS A 153 -28.35 20.93 -34.06
C HIS A 153 -27.00 20.32 -34.52
N TYR A 154 -26.04 20.23 -33.60
CA TYR A 154 -24.70 19.65 -33.81
C TYR A 154 -24.59 18.17 -33.39
N SER A 155 -25.66 17.39 -33.48
CA SER A 155 -25.53 15.94 -33.26
C SER A 155 -24.73 15.33 -34.42
N ARG A 156 -23.56 14.75 -34.09
CA ARG A 156 -22.59 14.13 -35.03
C ARG A 156 -23.18 13.16 -36.07
N ARG A 157 -24.41 12.67 -35.82
CA ARG A 157 -25.18 11.80 -36.72
C ARG A 157 -25.74 12.51 -37.96
N LYS A 158 -25.89 13.84 -37.93
CA LYS A 158 -26.48 14.63 -39.03
C LYS A 158 -25.44 15.25 -39.98
N SER A 159 -24.15 15.06 -39.70
CA SER A 159 -23.03 15.57 -40.49
C SER A 159 -22.33 14.43 -41.24
N SER A 160 -23.02 13.84 -42.22
CA SER A 160 -22.46 12.94 -43.24
C SER A 160 -23.13 13.21 -44.58
#